data_AF-A0A932WY13-F1
#
_entry.id   AF-A0A932WY13-F1
#
_cell.length_a   1.000
_cell.length_b   1.000
_cell.length_c   1.000
_cell.angle_alpha   90.00
_cell.angle_beta   90.00
_cell.angle_gamma   90.00
#
_symmetry.space_group_name_H-M   'P 1'
#
loop_
_entity.id
_entity.type
_entity.pdbx_description
1 polymer ?
#
loop_
_entity_poly.entity_id
_entity_poly.type
_entity_poly.pdbx_seq_one_letter_code
_entity_poly.pdbx_strand_id
1 'polypeptide(L)'
;VGGLIIGVAMHKMTMGQAAKVYTLLSIGDGLVAQIPSLLIALTAGIVTTRVSSDRKDANLGKEISSQLLREPRAVILAAIAVLGIGFFKGFPLWSFALVALFLGTTGVALWRRKKKENIRAAAAGAQGTIETDIEGHALVKGGGEDFALTLPVILEVGKNISEMIKKGKGKGTLNLVEELIPKMRQALYQDLGIRFPGVHVRTDSPLLEHDEYVILLNEVPVTRGKIPEGRLLTNELEENLRRYSLPYMTYKNASGLPSLWVEERYKEIMEKAGIKYWSPLEVVILHLSYFFRQNGQEFLGIQEVRSMLEFMERSFPDLIKEVTRLVPLQKLTEIFRRLVQEQISIKDLRTTFE
;
A
#
# COMPACT_ATOMS: atom_id res chain seq x y z
N VAL A 1 -21.08 2.44 -47.30
CA VAL A 1 -21.57 3.54 -48.17
C VAL A 1 -21.27 3.28 -49.64
N GLY A 2 -20.01 3.02 -50.03
CA GLY A 2 -19.65 2.74 -51.44
C GLY A 2 -20.43 1.61 -52.12
N GLY A 3 -20.59 0.46 -51.46
CA GLY A 3 -21.37 -0.67 -52.02
C GLY A 3 -22.84 -0.33 -52.29
N LEU A 4 -23.41 0.61 -51.54
CA LEU A 4 -24.80 1.03 -51.68
C LEU A 4 -24.99 1.93 -52.91
N ILE A 5 -24.01 2.82 -53.18
CA ILE A 5 -23.96 3.65 -54.39
C ILE A 5 -23.79 2.76 -55.63
N ILE A 6 -22.87 1.78 -55.58
CA ILE A 6 -22.63 0.85 -56.69
C ILE A 6 -23.87 -0.02 -56.98
N GLY A 7 -24.52 -0.54 -55.94
CA GLY A 7 -25.72 -1.36 -56.09
C GLY A 7 -26.88 -0.63 -56.78
N VAL A 8 -27.10 0.64 -56.43
CA VAL A 8 -28.19 1.45 -57.02
C VAL A 8 -27.81 1.99 -58.40
N ALA A 9 -26.60 2.55 -58.55
CA ALA A 9 -26.20 3.25 -59.77
C ALA A 9 -25.76 2.30 -60.89
N MET A 10 -25.06 1.21 -60.58
CA MET A 10 -24.49 0.30 -61.60
C MET A 10 -25.30 -0.98 -61.77
N HIS A 11 -25.80 -1.56 -60.67
CA HIS A 11 -26.54 -2.83 -60.71
C HIS A 11 -28.06 -2.66 -60.78
N LYS A 12 -28.57 -1.42 -60.90
CA LYS A 12 -30.00 -1.07 -60.97
C LYS A 12 -30.85 -1.71 -59.84
N MET A 13 -30.23 -1.99 -58.69
CA MET A 13 -30.94 -2.52 -57.54
C MET A 13 -31.78 -1.42 -56.90
N THR A 14 -32.92 -1.79 -56.31
CA THR A 14 -33.64 -0.86 -55.43
C THR A 14 -32.78 -0.53 -54.21
N MET A 15 -32.94 0.69 -53.67
CA MET A 15 -32.19 1.15 -52.50
C MET A 15 -32.25 0.15 -51.32
N GLY A 16 -33.43 -0.45 -51.08
CA GLY A 16 -33.61 -1.46 -50.03
C GLY A 16 -32.89 -2.78 -50.29
N GLN A 17 -32.84 -3.24 -51.55
CA GLN A 17 -32.10 -4.46 -51.92
C GLN A 17 -30.59 -4.25 -51.83
N ALA A 18 -30.08 -3.12 -52.34
CA ALA A 18 -28.67 -2.77 -52.25
C ALA A 18 -28.23 -2.63 -50.78
N ALA A 19 -29.05 -2.00 -49.93
CA ALA A 19 -28.77 -1.90 -48.51
C ALA A 19 -28.65 -3.28 -47.85
N LYS A 20 -29.57 -4.21 -48.11
CA LYS A 20 -29.53 -5.54 -47.49
C LYS A 20 -28.30 -6.35 -47.93
N VAL A 21 -28.01 -6.40 -49.22
CA VAL A 21 -26.91 -7.21 -49.77
C VAL A 21 -25.55 -6.68 -49.32
N TYR A 22 -25.28 -5.39 -49.54
CA TYR A 22 -23.95 -4.84 -49.25
C TYR A 22 -23.71 -4.61 -47.76
N THR A 23 -24.75 -4.44 -46.94
CA THR A 23 -24.60 -4.43 -45.47
C THR A 23 -24.27 -5.82 -44.94
N LEU A 24 -24.94 -6.87 -45.45
CA LEU A 24 -24.62 -8.24 -45.06
C LEU A 24 -23.19 -8.62 -45.45
N LEU A 25 -22.76 -8.24 -46.66
CA LEU A 25 -21.39 -8.46 -47.13
C LEU A 25 -20.35 -7.73 -46.27
N SER A 26 -20.64 -6.48 -45.86
CA SER A 26 -19.74 -5.68 -45.03
C SER A 26 -19.62 -6.21 -43.60
N ILE A 27 -20.73 -6.68 -43.02
CA ILE A 27 -20.71 -7.33 -41.69
C ILE A 27 -19.95 -8.66 -41.78
N GLY A 28 -20.18 -9.43 -42.85
CA GLY A 28 -19.46 -10.67 -43.12
C GLY A 28 -17.96 -10.47 -43.23
N ASP A 29 -17.52 -9.48 -44.02
CA ASP A 29 -16.11 -9.13 -44.19
C ASP A 29 -15.46 -8.68 -42.87
N GLY A 30 -16.18 -7.86 -42.08
CA GLY A 30 -15.77 -7.49 -40.73
C GLY A 30 -15.58 -8.71 -39.82
N LEU A 31 -16.54 -9.64 -39.79
CA LEU A 31 -16.43 -10.85 -38.96
C LEU A 31 -15.30 -11.79 -39.43
N VAL A 32 -15.11 -11.94 -40.74
CA VAL A 32 -14.07 -12.79 -41.34
C VAL A 32 -12.67 -12.23 -41.10
N ALA A 33 -12.50 -10.90 -41.10
CA ALA A 33 -11.20 -10.28 -40.82
C ALA A 33 -10.88 -10.21 -39.32
N GLN A 34 -11.90 -9.96 -38.49
CA GLN A 34 -11.68 -9.56 -37.11
C GLN A 34 -11.47 -10.75 -36.16
N ILE A 35 -12.15 -11.88 -36.39
CA ILE A 35 -11.97 -13.10 -35.58
C ILE A 35 -10.52 -13.64 -35.70
N PRO A 36 -9.93 -13.81 -36.90
CA PRO A 36 -8.54 -14.22 -37.03
C PRO A 36 -7.56 -13.20 -36.44
N SER A 37 -7.81 -11.90 -36.62
CA SER A 37 -6.93 -10.86 -36.06
C SER A 37 -6.84 -10.92 -34.54
N LEU A 38 -7.99 -11.18 -33.87
CA LEU A 38 -8.06 -11.30 -32.42
C LEU A 38 -7.31 -12.53 -31.93
N LEU A 39 -7.46 -13.67 -32.63
CA LEU A 39 -6.72 -14.89 -32.32
C LEU A 39 -5.21 -14.69 -32.49
N ILE A 40 -4.77 -14.03 -33.56
CA ILE A 40 -3.35 -13.74 -33.80
C ILE A 40 -2.80 -12.81 -32.70
N ALA A 41 -3.51 -11.73 -32.37
CA ALA A 41 -3.09 -10.78 -31.34
C ALA A 41 -3.00 -11.44 -29.96
N LEU A 42 -3.96 -12.29 -29.60
CA LEU A 42 -3.94 -13.05 -28.34
C LEU A 42 -2.77 -14.04 -28.31
N THR A 43 -2.56 -14.77 -29.40
CA THR A 43 -1.48 -15.77 -29.50
C THR A 43 -0.11 -15.10 -29.44
N ALA A 44 0.08 -13.96 -30.11
CA ALA A 44 1.30 -13.16 -30.03
C ALA A 44 1.52 -12.58 -28.61
N GLY A 45 0.45 -12.12 -27.96
CA GLY A 45 0.50 -11.68 -26.56
C GLY A 45 0.94 -12.77 -25.59
N ILE A 46 0.46 -14.01 -25.78
CA ILE A 46 0.87 -15.18 -24.97
C ILE A 46 2.33 -15.59 -25.27
N VAL A 47 2.77 -15.55 -26.52
CA VAL A 47 4.14 -15.92 -26.90
C VAL A 47 5.17 -14.93 -26.37
N THR A 48 4.87 -13.62 -26.41
CA THR A 48 5.79 -12.57 -25.97
C THR A 48 5.97 -12.53 -24.46
N THR A 49 4.93 -12.83 -23.67
CA THR A 49 5.05 -12.88 -22.20
C THR A 49 5.77 -14.14 -21.70
N ARG A 50 5.82 -15.21 -22.50
CA ARG A 50 6.49 -16.48 -22.15
C ARG A 50 8.02 -16.37 -21.99
N VAL A 51 8.66 -15.36 -22.58
CA VAL A 51 10.13 -15.17 -22.50
C VAL A 51 10.59 -14.65 -21.13
N SER A 52 9.64 -14.26 -20.26
CA SER A 52 9.94 -13.74 -18.91
C SER A 52 9.89 -14.80 -17.81
N SER A 53 9.50 -16.04 -18.12
CA SER A 53 9.34 -17.12 -17.13
C SER A 53 10.25 -18.30 -17.47
N ASP A 54 11.39 -18.36 -16.80
CA ASP A 54 12.47 -19.34 -16.92
C ASP A 54 12.12 -20.76 -16.40
N ARG A 55 10.89 -21.24 -16.63
CA ARG A 55 10.46 -22.60 -16.28
C ARG A 55 10.21 -23.40 -17.55
N LYS A 56 11.29 -23.98 -18.07
CA LYS A 56 11.23 -25.11 -19.00
C LYS A 56 10.40 -26.22 -18.30
N ASP A 57 9.30 -26.64 -18.92
CA ASP A 57 8.37 -27.72 -18.49
C ASP A 57 7.07 -27.34 -17.72
N ALA A 58 6.60 -26.10 -17.79
CA ALA A 58 5.22 -25.78 -17.36
C ALA A 58 4.21 -26.08 -18.49
N ASN A 59 3.41 -27.14 -18.31
CA ASN A 59 2.23 -27.42 -19.16
C ASN A 59 1.23 -26.26 -19.04
N LEU A 60 1.06 -25.46 -20.09
CA LEU A 60 0.17 -24.29 -20.14
C LEU A 60 -1.26 -24.62 -19.67
N GLY A 61 -1.79 -25.80 -20.03
CA GLY A 61 -3.10 -26.24 -19.56
C GLY A 61 -3.18 -26.42 -18.04
N LYS A 62 -2.09 -26.88 -17.41
CA LYS A 62 -1.99 -27.02 -15.95
C LYS A 62 -1.89 -25.66 -15.26
N GLU A 63 -1.17 -24.71 -15.87
CA GLU A 63 -1.04 -23.37 -15.34
C GLU A 63 -2.35 -22.58 -15.45
N ILE A 64 -2.98 -22.58 -16.63
CA ILE A 64 -4.28 -21.93 -16.85
C ILE A 64 -5.35 -22.54 -15.95
N SER A 65 -5.43 -23.88 -15.85
CA SER A 65 -6.38 -24.52 -14.94
C SER A 65 -6.08 -24.18 -13.48
N SER A 66 -4.80 -24.14 -13.06
CA SER A 66 -4.44 -23.73 -11.72
C SER A 66 -4.81 -22.26 -11.42
N GLN A 67 -4.62 -21.36 -12.37
CA GLN A 67 -4.94 -19.94 -12.22
C GLN A 67 -6.46 -19.69 -12.17
N LEU A 68 -7.24 -20.32 -13.07
CA LEU A 68 -8.70 -20.23 -13.03
C LEU A 68 -9.28 -20.79 -11.74
N LEU A 69 -8.73 -21.90 -11.24
CA LEU A 69 -9.19 -22.54 -9.99
C LEU A 69 -8.72 -21.81 -8.72
N ARG A 70 -7.75 -20.89 -8.82
CA ARG A 70 -7.22 -20.11 -7.67
C ARG A 70 -8.08 -18.88 -7.33
N GLU A 71 -9.00 -18.50 -8.23
CA GLU A 71 -9.97 -17.43 -8.03
C GLU A 71 -11.41 -17.95 -7.95
N PRO A 72 -11.90 -18.33 -6.75
CA PRO A 72 -13.24 -18.88 -6.55
C PRO A 72 -14.36 -17.96 -7.03
N ARG A 73 -14.14 -16.64 -6.99
CA ARG A 73 -15.11 -15.63 -7.45
C ARG A 73 -15.34 -15.72 -8.95
N ALA A 74 -14.29 -15.95 -9.74
CA ALA A 74 -14.40 -16.07 -11.20
C ALA A 74 -15.22 -17.31 -11.59
N VAL A 75 -15.01 -18.44 -10.90
CA VAL A 75 -15.75 -19.70 -11.16
C VAL A 75 -17.24 -19.56 -10.81
N ILE A 76 -17.57 -18.90 -9.70
CA ILE A 76 -18.97 -18.65 -9.31
C ILE A 76 -19.65 -17.70 -10.31
N LEU A 77 -18.96 -16.65 -10.74
CA LEU A 77 -19.50 -15.71 -11.73
C LEU A 77 -19.74 -16.39 -13.08
N ALA A 78 -18.83 -17.28 -13.50
CA ALA A 78 -19.01 -18.10 -14.69
C ALA A 78 -20.22 -19.03 -14.58
N ALA A 79 -20.46 -19.66 -13.41
CA ALA A 79 -21.64 -20.49 -13.18
C ALA A 79 -22.95 -19.69 -13.34
N ILE A 80 -23.00 -18.47 -12.81
CA ILE A 80 -24.16 -17.57 -12.95
C ILE A 80 -24.35 -17.17 -14.41
N ALA A 81 -23.28 -16.83 -15.12
CA ALA A 81 -23.35 -16.46 -16.54
C ALA A 81 -23.84 -17.62 -17.41
N VAL A 82 -23.32 -18.84 -17.20
CA VAL A 82 -23.74 -20.07 -17.91
C VAL A 82 -25.23 -20.36 -17.66
N LEU A 83 -25.69 -20.18 -16.42
CA LEU A 83 -27.10 -20.33 -16.07
C LEU A 83 -27.97 -19.25 -16.74
N GLY A 84 -27.48 -18.00 -16.78
CA GLY A 84 -28.13 -16.88 -17.48
C GLY A 84 -28.29 -17.12 -18.98
N ILE A 85 -27.29 -17.73 -19.64
CA ILE A 85 -27.36 -18.10 -21.06
C ILE A 85 -28.46 -19.14 -21.30
N GLY A 86 -28.69 -20.06 -20.35
CA GLY A 86 -29.74 -21.07 -20.43
C GLY A 86 -31.17 -20.50 -20.51
N PHE A 87 -31.38 -19.24 -20.08
CA PHE A 87 -32.69 -18.57 -20.18
C PHE A 87 -32.99 -18.00 -21.57
N PHE A 88 -32.03 -17.97 -22.50
CA PHE A 88 -32.29 -17.53 -23.86
C PHE A 88 -33.12 -18.57 -24.62
N LYS A 89 -34.17 -18.09 -25.28
CA LYS A 89 -35.09 -18.90 -26.09
C LYS A 89 -34.31 -19.60 -27.21
N GLY A 90 -34.26 -20.93 -27.18
CA GLY A 90 -33.54 -21.76 -28.15
C GLY A 90 -32.39 -22.59 -27.55
N PHE A 91 -31.99 -22.34 -26.31
CA PHE A 91 -30.93 -23.10 -25.63
C PHE A 91 -31.51 -24.17 -24.67
N PRO A 92 -30.90 -25.36 -24.58
CA PRO A 92 -31.34 -26.43 -23.68
C PRO A 92 -31.03 -26.09 -22.21
N LEU A 93 -32.00 -25.48 -21.52
CA LEU A 93 -31.86 -25.03 -20.11
C LEU A 93 -31.26 -26.11 -19.19
N TRP A 94 -31.66 -27.38 -19.36
CA TRP A 94 -31.18 -28.47 -18.52
C TRP A 94 -29.67 -28.74 -18.65
N SER A 95 -29.12 -28.65 -19.86
CA SER A 95 -27.68 -28.85 -20.08
C SER A 95 -26.87 -27.73 -19.43
N PHE A 96 -27.31 -26.47 -19.55
CA PHE A 96 -26.66 -25.32 -18.93
C PHE A 96 -26.82 -25.31 -17.41
N ALA A 97 -27.97 -25.74 -16.89
CA ALA A 97 -28.21 -25.86 -15.46
C ALA A 97 -27.29 -26.90 -14.79
N LEU A 98 -27.04 -28.04 -15.44
CA LEU A 98 -26.11 -29.06 -14.94
C LEU A 98 -24.67 -28.55 -14.87
N VAL A 99 -24.21 -27.86 -15.91
CA VAL A 99 -22.86 -27.28 -15.95
C VAL A 99 -22.73 -26.16 -14.91
N ALA A 100 -23.74 -25.30 -14.78
CA ALA A 100 -23.76 -24.25 -13.77
C ALA A 100 -23.74 -24.81 -12.34
N LEU A 101 -24.45 -25.91 -12.08
CA LEU A 101 -24.43 -26.59 -10.79
C LEU A 101 -23.03 -27.14 -10.46
N PHE A 102 -22.38 -27.77 -11.44
CA PHE A 102 -21.02 -28.30 -11.26
C PHE A 102 -19.98 -27.19 -11.02
N LEU A 103 -20.02 -26.11 -11.80
CA LEU A 103 -19.14 -24.96 -11.62
C LEU A 103 -19.42 -24.23 -10.30
N GLY A 104 -20.69 -24.04 -9.95
CA GLY A 104 -21.10 -23.37 -8.72
C GLY A 104 -20.67 -24.15 -7.47
N THR A 105 -20.87 -25.46 -7.45
CA THR A 105 -20.43 -26.32 -6.33
C THR A 105 -18.91 -26.35 -6.20
N THR A 106 -18.18 -26.41 -7.32
CA THR A 106 -16.71 -26.33 -7.34
C THR A 106 -16.22 -24.97 -6.84
N GLY A 107 -16.81 -23.87 -7.30
CA GLY A 107 -16.47 -22.51 -6.87
C GLY A 107 -16.73 -22.29 -5.38
N VAL A 108 -17.87 -22.76 -4.84
CA VAL A 108 -18.17 -22.69 -3.41
C VAL A 108 -17.22 -23.56 -2.58
N ALA A 109 -16.87 -24.76 -3.05
CA ALA A 109 -15.90 -25.62 -2.38
C ALA A 109 -14.51 -24.98 -2.31
N LEU A 110 -14.05 -24.36 -3.41
CA LEU A 110 -12.79 -23.62 -3.47
C LEU A 110 -12.82 -22.37 -2.57
N TRP A 111 -13.94 -21.66 -2.53
CA TRP A 111 -14.10 -20.50 -1.66
C TRP A 111 -14.05 -20.88 -0.17
N ARG A 112 -14.69 -22.00 0.21
CA ARG A 112 -14.62 -22.55 1.56
C ARG A 112 -13.21 -23.03 1.91
N ARG A 113 -12.47 -23.62 0.97
CA ARG A 113 -11.05 -23.98 1.16
C ARG A 113 -10.18 -22.76 1.38
N LYS A 114 -10.26 -21.73 0.52
CA LYS A 114 -9.51 -20.46 0.67
C LYS A 114 -9.86 -19.75 1.98
N LYS A 115 -11.12 -19.77 2.42
CA LYS A 115 -11.52 -19.23 3.72
C LYS A 115 -10.97 -20.05 4.90
N LYS A 116 -10.98 -21.39 4.81
CA LYS A 116 -10.41 -22.29 5.82
C LYS A 116 -8.88 -22.21 5.86
N GLU A 117 -8.24 -21.97 4.72
CA GLU A 117 -6.80 -21.76 4.59
C GLU A 117 -6.40 -20.38 5.12
N ASN A 118 -7.17 -19.32 4.88
CA ASN A 118 -6.93 -18.01 5.51
C ASN A 118 -7.18 -18.03 7.02
N ILE A 119 -8.17 -18.79 7.50
CA ILE A 119 -8.41 -19.00 8.94
C ILE A 119 -7.33 -19.90 9.55
N ARG A 120 -6.84 -20.91 8.83
CA ARG A 120 -5.70 -21.74 9.26
C ARG A 120 -4.39 -20.98 9.20
N ALA A 121 -4.14 -20.11 8.22
CA ALA A 121 -2.96 -19.25 8.16
C ALA A 121 -2.98 -18.21 9.29
N ALA A 122 -4.17 -17.73 9.68
CA ALA A 122 -4.35 -16.90 10.88
C ALA A 122 -4.22 -17.68 12.20
N ALA A 123 -4.34 -19.02 12.19
CA ALA A 123 -4.29 -19.87 13.39
C ALA A 123 -3.05 -20.80 13.48
N ALA A 124 -2.28 -20.96 12.40
CA ALA A 124 -1.20 -21.93 12.26
C ALA A 124 0.12 -21.25 11.83
N GLY A 125 0.47 -20.17 12.53
CA GLY A 125 1.88 -19.76 12.67
C GLY A 125 2.72 -20.74 13.50
N ALA A 126 2.40 -22.05 13.49
CA ALA A 126 3.06 -23.05 14.30
C ALA A 126 3.16 -24.41 13.59
N GLN A 127 4.41 -24.76 13.28
CA GLN A 127 5.00 -26.10 13.32
C GLN A 127 4.52 -27.15 12.30
N GLY A 128 5.30 -27.28 11.22
CA GLY A 128 5.60 -28.57 10.59
C GLY A 128 7.09 -28.86 10.72
N THR A 129 7.46 -29.74 11.65
CA THR A 129 8.84 -30.24 11.83
C THR A 129 9.08 -31.44 10.93
N ILE A 130 10.18 -31.44 10.19
CA ILE A 130 10.76 -32.67 9.62
C ILE A 130 11.81 -33.14 10.62
N GLU A 131 11.68 -34.38 11.08
CA GLU A 131 12.70 -35.04 11.91
C GLU A 131 13.98 -35.17 11.09
N THR A 132 15.08 -34.66 11.64
CA THR A 132 16.43 -34.94 11.13
C THR A 132 17.06 -36.00 12.02
N ASP A 133 18.00 -36.77 11.46
CA ASP A 133 18.62 -37.97 12.06
C ASP A 133 19.60 -37.65 13.22
N ILE A 134 19.39 -36.53 13.92
CA ILE A 134 20.18 -36.06 15.06
C ILE A 134 19.20 -35.70 16.18
N GLU A 135 19.33 -36.38 17.32
CA GLU A 135 18.53 -36.12 18.52
C GLU A 135 18.56 -34.62 18.89
N GLY A 136 17.40 -33.96 18.86
CA GLY A 136 17.25 -32.54 19.16
C GLY A 136 17.27 -31.58 17.95
N HIS A 137 17.51 -32.05 16.73
CA HIS A 137 17.38 -31.22 15.53
C HIS A 137 16.08 -31.51 14.78
N ALA A 138 15.23 -30.49 14.67
CA ALA A 138 14.07 -30.48 13.80
C ALA A 138 14.20 -29.31 12.83
N LEU A 139 14.11 -29.59 11.53
CA LEU A 139 14.06 -28.53 10.53
C LEU A 139 12.62 -28.05 10.44
N VAL A 140 12.34 -26.88 11.02
CA VAL A 140 11.05 -26.21 10.87
C VAL A 140 10.99 -25.65 9.46
N LYS A 141 10.17 -26.23 8.58
CA LYS A 141 9.88 -25.61 7.30
C LYS A 141 9.07 -24.35 7.56
N GLY A 142 9.66 -23.18 7.29
CA GLY A 142 8.94 -21.91 7.26
C GLY A 142 7.73 -22.01 6.33
N GLY A 143 6.59 -21.48 6.76
CA GLY A 143 5.33 -21.59 6.04
C GLY A 143 5.37 -20.83 4.72
N GLY A 144 5.03 -21.52 3.61
CA GLY A 144 4.72 -20.93 2.30
C GLY A 144 5.84 -20.17 1.58
N GLU A 145 5.81 -20.15 0.25
CA GLU A 145 6.64 -19.26 -0.59
C GLU A 145 6.12 -17.80 -0.59
N ASP A 146 5.43 -17.37 0.47
CA ASP A 146 4.82 -16.05 0.54
C ASP A 146 5.82 -15.06 1.15
N PHE A 147 6.51 -14.32 0.28
CA PHE A 147 7.35 -13.21 0.70
C PHE A 147 6.48 -12.08 1.28
N ALA A 148 6.71 -11.72 2.54
CA ALA A 148 6.13 -10.52 3.15
C ALA A 148 7.04 -9.31 2.88
N LEU A 149 6.45 -8.18 2.51
CA LEU A 149 7.18 -6.91 2.42
C LEU A 149 7.55 -6.44 3.83
N THR A 150 8.81 -6.05 4.01
CA THR A 150 9.29 -5.42 5.25
C THR A 150 8.50 -4.14 5.53
N LEU A 151 8.06 -3.98 6.78
CA LEU A 151 7.35 -2.77 7.20
C LEU A 151 8.37 -1.64 7.49
N PRO A 152 8.32 -0.49 6.78
CA PRO A 152 9.36 0.52 6.89
C PRO A 152 9.43 1.19 8.26
N VAL A 153 8.28 1.50 8.86
CA VAL A 153 8.19 2.16 10.17
C VAL A 153 7.12 1.49 11.02
N ILE A 154 7.54 1.05 12.20
CA ILE A 154 6.66 0.47 13.22
C ILE A 154 6.80 1.29 14.50
N LEU A 155 5.66 1.64 15.09
CA LEU A 155 5.58 2.18 16.44
C LEU A 155 4.99 1.09 17.34
N GLU A 156 5.82 0.51 18.20
CA GLU A 156 5.36 -0.39 19.26
C GLU A 156 5.12 0.41 20.53
N VAL A 157 4.00 0.17 21.20
CA VAL A 157 3.62 0.89 22.41
C VAL A 157 3.22 -0.07 23.54
N GLY A 158 3.57 0.34 24.75
CA GLY A 158 3.12 -0.30 25.99
C GLY A 158 1.62 -0.13 26.24
N LYS A 159 1.14 -0.78 27.29
CA LYS A 159 -0.29 -0.88 27.62
C LYS A 159 -0.94 0.49 27.93
N ASN A 160 -0.30 1.36 28.71
CA ASN A 160 -0.89 2.64 29.09
C ASN A 160 -1.03 3.56 27.87
N ILE A 161 -0.02 3.59 27.00
CA ILE A 161 -0.07 4.36 25.74
C ILE A 161 -1.14 3.78 24.80
N SER A 162 -1.26 2.45 24.74
CA SER A 162 -2.31 1.78 23.96
C SER A 162 -3.71 2.20 24.40
N GLU A 163 -3.95 2.33 25.71
CA GLU A 163 -5.20 2.85 26.24
C GLU A 163 -5.43 4.33 25.88
N MET A 164 -4.40 5.17 25.93
CA MET A 164 -4.50 6.58 25.50
C MET A 164 -4.90 6.70 24.02
N ILE A 165 -4.32 5.87 23.15
CA ILE A 165 -4.67 5.82 21.72
C ILE A 165 -6.14 5.40 21.54
N LYS A 166 -6.60 4.41 22.32
CA LYS A 166 -8.00 3.94 22.29
C LYS A 166 -8.98 5.02 22.81
N LYS A 167 -8.62 5.75 23.88
CA LYS A 167 -9.43 6.82 24.49
C LYS A 167 -9.57 8.07 23.59
N GLY A 168 -8.58 8.33 22.72
CA GLY A 168 -8.60 9.41 21.72
C GLY A 168 -9.65 9.28 20.61
N LYS A 169 -10.71 8.49 20.80
CA LYS A 169 -11.92 8.45 19.96
C LYS A 169 -13.07 9.30 20.53
N GLY A 170 -12.88 9.97 21.67
CA GLY A 170 -13.85 10.88 22.30
C GLY A 170 -13.72 12.34 21.83
N LYS A 171 -14.80 13.13 21.97
CA LYS A 171 -14.86 14.55 21.58
C LYS A 171 -13.76 15.38 22.27
N GLY A 172 -12.80 15.89 21.50
CA GLY A 172 -11.86 16.95 21.91
C GLY A 172 -10.38 16.59 21.90
N THR A 173 -10.01 15.30 21.80
CA THR A 173 -8.60 14.87 21.73
C THR A 173 -8.30 14.31 20.35
N LEU A 174 -7.24 14.81 19.71
CA LEU A 174 -6.85 14.34 18.38
C LEU A 174 -6.42 12.87 18.44
N ASN A 175 -6.94 12.06 17.52
CA ASN A 175 -6.58 10.64 17.47
C ASN A 175 -5.14 10.48 16.94
N LEU A 176 -4.31 9.66 17.60
CA LEU A 176 -2.93 9.43 17.18
C LEU A 176 -2.85 8.92 15.73
N VAL A 177 -3.64 7.90 15.40
CA VAL A 177 -3.56 7.16 14.13
C VAL A 177 -4.29 7.90 13.02
N GLU A 178 -5.49 8.40 13.30
CA GLU A 178 -6.36 8.99 12.28
C GLU A 178 -6.03 10.47 11.98
N GLU A 179 -5.42 11.19 12.93
CA GLU A 179 -5.24 12.65 12.79
C GLU A 179 -3.79 13.10 12.98
N LEU A 180 -3.16 12.74 14.11
CA LEU A 180 -1.82 13.26 14.44
C LEU A 180 -0.73 12.73 13.50
N ILE A 181 -0.70 11.43 13.21
CA ILE A 181 0.26 10.83 12.27
C ILE A 181 0.11 11.41 10.86
N PRO A 182 -1.10 11.49 10.26
CA PRO A 182 -1.28 12.15 8.96
C PRO A 182 -0.86 13.62 8.96
N LYS A 183 -1.22 14.41 9.98
CA LYS A 183 -0.81 15.82 10.11
C LYS A 183 0.71 15.96 10.18
N MET A 184 1.38 15.12 10.98
CA MET A 184 2.84 15.10 11.08
C MET A 184 3.48 14.73 9.75
N ARG A 185 3.00 13.70 9.04
CA ARG A 185 3.52 13.31 7.73
C ARG A 185 3.35 14.44 6.70
N GLN A 186 2.20 15.11 6.71
CA GLN A 186 1.97 16.25 5.82
C GLN A 186 2.90 17.42 6.15
N ALA A 187 3.10 17.73 7.43
CA ALA A 187 4.04 18.78 7.86
C ALA A 187 5.47 18.46 7.41
N LEU A 188 5.92 17.22 7.62
CA LEU A 188 7.24 16.75 7.16
C LEU A 188 7.40 16.81 5.64
N TYR A 189 6.34 16.51 4.88
CA TYR A 189 6.37 16.66 3.42
C TYR A 189 6.48 18.13 2.99
N GLN A 190 5.78 19.05 3.65
CA GLN A 190 5.90 20.48 3.36
C GLN A 190 7.28 21.03 3.71
N ASP A 191 7.88 20.51 4.79
CA ASP A 191 9.18 20.93 5.30
C ASP A 191 10.32 20.40 4.41
N LEU A 192 10.40 19.08 4.20
CA LEU A 192 11.52 18.42 3.51
C LEU A 192 11.26 18.06 2.04
N GLY A 193 10.00 18.00 1.59
CA GLY A 193 9.65 17.53 0.25
C GLY A 193 9.59 16.01 0.08
N ILE A 194 9.78 15.25 1.16
CA ILE A 194 9.79 13.78 1.14
C ILE A 194 8.43 13.22 1.55
N ARG A 195 7.93 12.23 0.79
CA ARG A 195 6.72 11.50 1.16
C ARG A 195 7.07 10.29 2.01
N PHE A 196 7.15 10.51 3.33
CA PHE A 196 7.42 9.43 4.29
C PHE A 196 6.37 8.31 4.25
N PRO A 197 6.75 7.04 4.48
CA PRO A 197 5.82 5.91 4.50
C PRO A 197 4.80 6.03 5.66
N GLY A 198 3.80 5.15 5.64
CA GLY A 198 2.86 5.01 6.76
C GLY A 198 3.55 4.42 8.00
N VAL A 199 2.99 4.71 9.17
CA VAL A 199 3.46 4.18 10.46
C VAL A 199 2.53 3.04 10.88
N HIS A 200 3.09 1.85 11.09
CA HIS A 200 2.34 0.71 11.63
C HIS A 200 2.35 0.76 13.15
N VAL A 201 1.20 0.96 13.77
CA VAL A 201 1.09 1.02 15.24
C VAL A 201 0.75 -0.36 15.79
N ARG A 202 1.64 -0.93 16.59
CA ARG A 202 1.42 -2.18 17.33
C ARG A 202 1.12 -1.85 18.79
N THR A 203 -0.10 -2.16 19.21
CA THR A 203 -0.57 -1.91 20.59
C THR A 203 -0.31 -3.10 21.49
N ASP A 204 -0.28 -2.83 22.80
CA ASP A 204 -0.22 -3.83 23.86
C ASP A 204 1.03 -4.74 23.74
N SER A 205 2.20 -4.14 23.46
CA SER A 205 3.45 -4.89 23.29
C SER A 205 3.85 -5.59 24.59
N PRO A 206 4.08 -6.92 24.58
CA PRO A 206 4.48 -7.68 25.77
C PRO A 206 5.94 -7.45 26.17
N LEU A 207 6.74 -6.83 25.29
CA LEU A 207 8.18 -6.61 25.47
C LEU A 207 8.51 -5.24 26.08
N LEU A 208 7.51 -4.38 26.26
CA LEU A 208 7.68 -2.99 26.71
C LEU A 208 7.07 -2.80 28.10
N GLU A 209 7.63 -1.85 28.85
CA GLU A 209 6.97 -1.35 30.04
C GLU A 209 5.66 -0.63 29.66
N HIS A 210 4.81 -0.38 30.65
CA HIS A 210 3.44 0.11 30.41
C HIS A 210 3.43 1.49 29.74
N ASP A 211 4.40 2.34 30.08
CA ASP A 211 4.56 3.73 29.64
C ASP A 211 5.72 3.93 28.64
N GLU A 212 6.22 2.83 28.06
CA GLU A 212 7.26 2.85 27.03
C GLU A 212 6.72 2.72 25.61
N TYR A 213 7.46 3.27 24.66
CA TYR A 213 7.27 3.04 23.23
C TYR A 213 8.60 2.87 22.51
N VAL A 214 8.57 2.18 21.38
CA VAL A 214 9.75 1.92 20.54
C VAL A 214 9.40 2.21 19.09
N ILE A 215 10.32 2.88 18.40
CA ILE A 215 10.25 3.13 16.96
C ILE A 215 11.23 2.18 16.28
N LEU A 216 10.72 1.39 15.33
CA LEU A 216 11.49 0.46 14.53
C LEU A 216 11.56 0.97 13.09
N LEU A 217 12.76 0.85 12.51
CA LEU A 217 13.04 1.11 11.10
C LEU A 217 13.29 -0.23 10.43
N ASN A 218 12.53 -0.56 9.39
CA ASN A 218 12.63 -1.82 8.66
C ASN A 218 12.63 -3.04 9.62
N GLU A 219 11.70 -3.03 10.58
CA GLU A 219 11.55 -4.06 11.62
C GLU A 219 12.70 -4.17 12.65
N VAL A 220 13.68 -3.26 12.60
CA VAL A 220 14.78 -3.18 13.57
C VAL A 220 14.54 -2.04 14.56
N PRO A 221 14.57 -2.28 15.89
CA PRO A 221 14.45 -1.22 16.89
C PRO A 221 15.57 -0.18 16.78
N VAL A 222 15.21 1.09 16.62
CA VAL A 222 16.19 2.20 16.49
C VAL A 222 16.21 3.07 17.74
N THR A 223 15.03 3.41 18.27
CA THR A 223 14.94 4.29 19.44
C THR A 223 13.80 3.87 20.35
N ARG A 224 14.00 4.10 21.65
CA ARG A 224 13.02 3.86 22.71
C ARG A 224 12.72 5.19 23.41
N GLY A 225 11.50 5.35 23.90
CA GLY A 225 11.12 6.50 24.71
C GLY A 225 10.14 6.09 25.79
N LYS A 226 10.05 6.92 26.83
CA LYS A 226 9.16 6.73 27.97
C LYS A 226 8.30 7.97 28.17
N ILE A 227 7.06 7.78 28.60
CA ILE A 227 6.11 8.85 28.84
C ILE A 227 5.66 8.78 30.28
N PRO A 228 6.24 9.60 31.18
CA PRO A 228 5.82 9.63 32.58
C PRO A 228 4.30 9.82 32.70
N GLU A 229 3.65 8.91 33.43
CA GLU A 229 2.19 8.89 33.58
C GLU A 229 1.67 10.18 34.22
N GLY A 230 0.57 10.71 33.69
CA GLY A 230 -0.08 11.92 34.22
C GLY A 230 0.77 13.19 34.12
N ARG A 231 1.73 13.25 33.18
CA ARG A 231 2.59 14.41 32.96
C ARG A 231 2.53 14.94 31.53
N LEU A 232 2.82 16.23 31.42
CA LEU A 232 2.90 17.01 30.18
C LEU A 232 4.34 17.45 29.97
N LEU A 233 4.80 17.42 28.73
CA LEU A 233 6.15 17.87 28.37
C LEU A 233 6.13 19.37 28.05
N THR A 234 7.15 20.10 28.47
CA THR A 234 7.34 21.52 28.12
C THR A 234 8.80 21.81 27.78
N ASN A 235 9.01 22.87 26.97
CA ASN A 235 10.32 23.38 26.59
C ASN A 235 10.68 24.69 27.30
N GLU A 236 10.03 24.96 28.43
CA GLU A 236 10.35 26.11 29.28
C GLU A 236 11.69 25.94 30.02
N LEU A 237 12.18 27.06 30.55
CA LEU A 237 13.34 27.07 31.43
C LEU A 237 12.95 26.69 32.86
N GLU A 238 13.85 26.05 33.59
CA GLU A 238 13.62 25.67 34.98
C GLU A 238 13.30 26.88 35.88
N GLU A 239 13.90 28.03 35.61
CA GLU A 239 13.63 29.28 36.32
C GLU A 239 12.17 29.74 36.17
N ASN A 240 11.62 29.63 34.96
CA ASN A 240 10.24 29.98 34.68
C ASN A 240 9.28 29.03 35.41
N LEU A 241 9.55 27.73 35.40
CA LEU A 241 8.73 26.75 36.12
C LEU A 241 8.77 27.01 37.64
N ARG A 242 9.94 27.35 38.19
CA ARG A 242 10.09 27.72 39.60
C ARG A 242 9.33 29.00 39.96
N ARG A 243 9.32 30.01 39.07
CA ARG A 243 8.56 31.26 39.27
C ARG A 243 7.06 31.00 39.46
N TYR A 244 6.49 30.04 38.74
CA TYR A 244 5.08 29.65 38.89
C TYR A 244 4.86 28.55 39.93
N SER A 245 5.91 28.16 40.68
CA SER A 245 5.87 27.07 41.67
C SER A 245 5.35 25.75 41.08
N LEU A 246 5.74 25.45 39.85
CA LEU A 246 5.38 24.22 39.14
C LEU A 246 6.42 23.13 39.42
N PRO A 247 6.06 22.03 40.10
CA PRO A 247 6.94 20.88 40.24
C PRO A 247 7.23 20.26 38.87
N TYR A 248 8.49 19.96 38.61
CA TYR A 248 8.94 19.35 37.36
C TYR A 248 9.79 18.12 37.60
N MET A 249 9.78 17.22 36.62
CA MET A 249 10.70 16.09 36.51
C MET A 249 11.53 16.25 35.25
N THR A 250 12.82 15.96 35.35
CA THR A 250 13.72 16.00 34.20
C THR A 250 13.89 14.59 33.63
N TYR A 251 13.43 14.38 32.41
CA TYR A 251 13.61 13.14 31.66
C TYR A 251 13.65 13.43 30.16
N LYS A 252 14.64 12.90 29.45
CA LYS A 252 14.90 13.22 28.05
C LYS A 252 14.69 11.98 27.16
N ASN A 253 13.72 12.07 26.23
CA ASN A 253 13.41 10.98 25.30
C ASN A 253 14.42 10.85 24.15
N ALA A 254 14.87 11.97 23.59
CA ALA A 254 15.86 11.99 22.53
C ALA A 254 16.69 13.27 22.59
N SER A 255 17.85 13.25 21.94
CA SER A 255 18.59 14.48 21.68
C SER A 255 17.72 15.47 20.89
N GLY A 256 17.73 16.75 21.27
CA GLY A 256 16.90 17.78 20.62
C GLY A 256 15.44 17.86 21.07
N LEU A 257 14.95 16.94 21.90
CA LEU A 257 13.62 17.06 22.52
C LEU A 257 13.69 17.77 23.87
N PRO A 258 12.62 18.47 24.27
CA PRO A 258 12.49 19.00 25.62
C PRO A 258 12.57 17.89 26.67
N SER A 259 12.93 18.26 27.89
CA SER A 259 13.16 17.30 28.98
C SER A 259 12.39 17.57 30.26
N LEU A 260 11.64 18.67 30.35
CA LEU A 260 10.93 19.05 31.57
C LEU A 260 9.48 18.57 31.52
N TRP A 261 9.09 17.79 32.52
CA TRP A 261 7.78 17.18 32.66
C TRP A 261 7.05 17.74 33.87
N VAL A 262 5.87 18.34 33.64
CA VAL A 262 5.01 18.91 34.67
C VAL A 262 3.77 18.04 34.82
N GLU A 263 3.28 17.86 36.04
CA GLU A 263 2.08 17.05 36.29
C GLU A 263 0.83 17.68 35.65
N GLU A 264 -0.04 16.85 35.07
CA GLU A 264 -1.22 17.27 34.32
C GLU A 264 -2.21 18.10 35.15
N ARG A 265 -2.22 17.91 36.49
CA ARG A 265 -3.02 18.72 37.41
C ARG A 265 -2.72 20.23 37.35
N TYR A 266 -1.54 20.62 36.84
CA TYR A 266 -1.15 22.02 36.70
C TYR A 266 -1.45 22.61 35.32
N LYS A 267 -2.14 21.87 34.45
CA LYS A 267 -2.47 22.30 33.08
C LYS A 267 -3.11 23.69 33.02
N GLU A 268 -4.10 23.99 33.86
CA GLU A 268 -4.76 25.30 33.87
C GLU A 268 -3.81 26.45 34.25
N ILE A 269 -2.84 26.18 35.13
CA ILE A 269 -1.82 27.17 35.51
C ILE A 269 -0.88 27.41 34.34
N MET A 270 -0.47 26.35 33.64
CA MET A 270 0.38 26.45 32.45
C MET A 270 -0.31 27.24 31.34
N GLU A 271 -1.60 26.98 31.08
CA GLU A 271 -2.39 27.72 30.09
C GLU A 271 -2.51 29.21 30.44
N LYS A 272 -2.83 29.55 31.70
CA LYS A 272 -2.91 30.95 32.18
C LYS A 272 -1.55 31.67 32.14
N ALA A 273 -0.47 30.94 32.37
CA ALA A 273 0.90 31.46 32.27
C ALA A 273 1.41 31.56 30.82
N GLY A 274 0.65 31.10 29.83
CA GLY A 274 1.07 31.07 28.43
C GLY A 274 2.17 30.06 28.13
N ILE A 275 2.39 29.09 29.03
CA ILE A 275 3.41 28.05 28.89
C ILE A 275 2.91 26.99 27.91
N LYS A 276 3.62 26.80 26.80
CA LYS A 276 3.32 25.74 25.84
C LYS A 276 3.70 24.38 26.42
N TYR A 277 2.84 23.41 26.18
CA TYR A 277 3.06 22.02 26.57
C TYR A 277 2.61 21.07 25.46
N TRP A 278 3.09 19.84 25.55
CA TRP A 278 2.67 18.72 24.70
C TRP A 278 2.07 17.63 25.58
N SER A 279 0.92 17.09 25.13
CA SER A 279 0.30 15.90 25.70
C SER A 279 1.14 14.64 25.43
N PRO A 280 0.93 13.55 26.19
CA PRO A 280 1.59 12.25 25.97
C PRO A 280 1.67 11.81 24.50
N LEU A 281 0.55 11.85 23.77
CA LEU A 281 0.50 11.42 22.37
C LEU A 281 1.22 12.40 21.44
N GLU A 282 1.19 13.71 21.74
CA GLU A 282 1.96 14.69 20.98
C GLU A 282 3.46 14.55 21.20
N VAL A 283 3.91 14.08 22.37
CA VAL A 283 5.32 13.76 22.61
C VAL A 283 5.79 12.60 21.73
N VAL A 284 4.97 11.55 21.57
CA VAL A 284 5.25 10.45 20.63
C VAL A 284 5.41 10.99 19.21
N ILE A 285 4.54 11.91 18.81
CA ILE A 285 4.60 12.55 17.49
C ILE A 285 5.84 13.43 17.33
N LEU A 286 6.24 14.16 18.37
CA LEU A 286 7.47 14.95 18.39
C LEU A 286 8.69 14.06 18.17
N HIS A 287 8.74 12.91 18.85
CA HIS A 287 9.81 11.95 18.68
C HIS A 287 9.77 11.24 17.32
N LEU A 288 8.61 10.84 16.82
CA LEU A 288 8.45 10.30 15.47
C LEU A 288 8.90 11.31 14.39
N SER A 289 8.52 12.58 14.55
CA SER A 289 8.91 13.66 13.64
C SER A 289 10.43 13.88 13.65
N TYR A 290 11.04 13.84 14.83
CA TYR A 290 12.50 13.88 14.97
C TYR A 290 13.16 12.66 14.29
N PHE A 291 12.65 11.46 14.52
CA PHE A 291 13.11 10.22 13.89
C PHE A 291 13.06 10.31 12.35
N PHE A 292 11.95 10.79 11.78
CA PHE A 292 11.81 10.93 10.33
C PHE A 292 12.81 11.92 9.73
N ARG A 293 13.05 13.05 10.40
CA ARG A 293 14.06 14.02 9.97
C ARG A 293 15.46 13.42 9.96
N GLN A 294 15.86 12.77 11.06
CA GLN A 294 17.20 12.19 11.20
C GLN A 294 17.47 11.01 10.24
N ASN A 295 16.42 10.32 9.80
CA ASN A 295 16.52 9.15 8.93
C ASN A 295 15.93 9.39 7.54
N GLY A 296 15.81 10.65 7.11
CA GLY A 296 15.19 11.01 5.82
C GLY A 296 15.78 10.28 4.61
N GLN A 297 17.10 10.05 4.64
CA GLN A 297 17.87 9.35 3.62
C GLN A 297 17.51 7.87 3.45
N GLU A 298 16.91 7.24 4.46
CA GLU A 298 16.49 5.83 4.43
C GLU A 298 15.16 5.66 3.69
N PHE A 299 14.37 6.73 3.60
CA PHE A 299 13.07 6.73 2.92
C PHE A 299 13.13 7.29 1.50
N LEU A 300 14.33 7.56 1.00
CA LEU A 300 14.54 8.14 -0.32
C LEU A 300 15.42 7.23 -1.18
N GLY A 301 14.77 6.33 -1.91
CA GLY A 301 15.39 5.43 -2.87
C GLY A 301 15.13 5.82 -4.32
N ILE A 302 15.58 4.95 -5.22
CA ILE A 302 15.44 5.12 -6.68
C ILE A 302 13.96 5.21 -7.07
N GLN A 303 13.10 4.42 -6.42
CA GLN A 303 11.67 4.34 -6.72
C GLN A 303 10.94 5.63 -6.33
N GLU A 304 11.28 6.20 -5.18
CA GLU A 304 10.70 7.45 -4.69
C GLU A 304 11.11 8.62 -5.60
N VAL A 305 12.39 8.71 -5.95
CA VAL A 305 12.90 9.76 -6.84
C VAL A 305 12.31 9.64 -8.25
N ARG A 306 12.18 8.41 -8.78
CA ARG A 306 11.44 8.17 -10.04
C ARG A 306 10.01 8.69 -9.95
N SER A 307 9.30 8.38 -8.87
CA SER A 307 7.92 8.84 -8.67
C SER A 307 7.82 10.37 -8.59
N MET A 308 8.85 11.04 -8.07
CA MET A 308 8.94 12.51 -8.04
C MET A 308 9.18 13.09 -9.43
N LEU A 309 10.03 12.47 -10.25
CA LEU A 309 10.25 12.86 -11.65
C LEU A 309 8.97 12.70 -12.48
N GLU A 310 8.30 11.55 -12.37
CA GLU A 310 7.03 11.28 -13.08
C GLU A 310 5.92 12.27 -12.68
N PHE A 311 5.92 12.73 -11.43
CA PHE A 311 5.02 13.79 -10.99
C PHE A 311 5.35 15.14 -11.65
N MET A 312 6.63 15.50 -11.71
CA MET A 312 7.09 16.75 -12.32
C MET A 312 6.94 16.77 -13.83
N GLU A 313 7.12 15.63 -14.50
CA GLU A 313 6.98 15.49 -15.96
C GLU A 313 5.58 15.89 -16.46
N ARG A 314 4.55 15.78 -15.61
CA ARG A 314 3.18 16.23 -15.93
C ARG A 314 3.07 17.73 -16.18
N SER A 315 3.95 18.53 -15.57
CA SER A 315 3.92 20.00 -15.65
C SER A 315 5.15 20.59 -16.36
N PHE A 316 6.31 19.94 -16.24
CA PHE A 316 7.61 20.40 -16.76
C PHE A 316 8.33 19.30 -17.56
N PRO A 317 7.72 18.75 -18.63
CA PRO A 317 8.27 17.59 -19.34
C PRO A 317 9.64 17.87 -19.98
N ASP A 318 9.86 19.06 -20.54
CA ASP A 318 11.11 19.38 -21.22
C ASP A 318 12.28 19.58 -20.25
N LEU A 319 12.01 20.16 -19.06
CA LEU A 319 13.00 20.25 -17.97
C LEU A 319 13.43 18.84 -17.51
N ILE A 320 12.48 17.94 -17.28
CA ILE A 320 12.78 16.58 -16.83
C ILE A 320 13.56 15.80 -17.91
N LYS A 321 13.24 15.96 -19.19
CA LYS A 321 14.01 15.37 -20.29
C LYS A 321 15.46 15.86 -20.29
N GLU A 322 15.69 17.15 -20.08
CA GLU A 322 17.05 17.70 -20.07
C GLU A 322 17.84 17.23 -18.85
N VAL A 323 17.23 17.22 -17.66
CA VAL A 323 17.85 16.69 -16.44
C VAL A 323 18.22 15.22 -16.58
N THR A 324 17.30 14.38 -17.07
CA THR A 324 17.53 12.94 -17.24
C THR A 324 18.53 12.60 -18.34
N ARG A 325 18.70 13.49 -19.33
CA ARG A 325 19.75 13.41 -20.36
C ARG A 325 21.14 13.64 -19.77
N LEU A 326 21.27 14.56 -18.81
CA LEU A 326 22.55 14.95 -18.19
C LEU A 326 22.91 14.12 -16.95
N VAL A 327 21.92 13.76 -16.14
CA VAL A 327 22.10 13.13 -14.83
C VAL A 327 21.33 11.81 -14.78
N PRO A 328 22.02 10.66 -14.66
CA PRO A 328 21.36 9.38 -14.46
C PRO A 328 20.55 9.34 -13.16
N LEU A 329 19.44 8.62 -13.15
CA LEU A 329 18.53 8.52 -11.99
C LEU A 329 19.24 8.13 -10.69
N GLN A 330 20.23 7.23 -10.75
CA GLN A 330 21.02 6.82 -9.59
C GLN A 330 21.77 8.01 -8.96
N LYS A 331 22.41 8.83 -9.80
CA LYS A 331 23.18 10.00 -9.35
C LYS A 331 22.24 11.09 -8.83
N LEU A 332 21.09 11.28 -9.46
CA LEU A 332 20.06 12.19 -8.97
C LEU A 332 19.56 11.76 -7.58
N THR A 333 19.34 10.46 -7.39
CA THR A 333 18.93 9.90 -6.10
C THR A 333 20.00 10.16 -5.03
N GLU A 334 21.28 9.98 -5.36
CA GLU A 334 22.39 10.29 -4.45
C GLU A 334 22.41 11.78 -4.06
N ILE A 335 22.21 12.69 -5.03
CA ILE A 335 22.16 14.14 -4.77
C ILE A 335 21.04 14.47 -3.78
N PHE A 336 19.82 13.98 -4.03
CA PHE A 336 18.71 14.24 -3.12
C PHE A 336 18.93 13.62 -1.73
N ARG A 337 19.52 12.43 -1.64
CA ARG A 337 19.86 11.82 -0.33
C ARG A 337 20.84 12.70 0.45
N ARG A 338 21.84 13.29 -0.21
CA ARG A 338 22.80 14.22 0.43
C ARG A 338 22.14 15.50 0.90
N LEU A 339 21.28 16.12 0.08
CA LEU A 339 20.53 17.33 0.48
C LEU A 339 19.68 17.06 1.72
N VAL A 340 18.93 15.96 1.71
CA VAL A 340 18.06 15.56 2.83
C VAL A 340 18.87 15.22 4.08
N GLN A 341 20.04 14.60 3.94
CA GLN A 341 20.93 14.29 5.05
C GLN A 341 21.33 15.56 5.83
N GLU A 342 21.49 16.69 5.12
CA GLU A 342 21.77 18.01 5.70
C GLU A 342 20.50 18.80 6.06
N GLN A 343 19.33 18.16 6.05
CA GLN A 343 18.01 18.78 6.29
C GLN A 343 17.66 19.90 5.29
N ILE A 344 18.21 19.84 4.08
CA ILE A 344 17.86 20.76 2.99
C ILE A 344 16.60 20.23 2.29
N SER A 345 15.59 21.09 2.19
CA SER A 345 14.32 20.73 1.55
C SER A 345 14.49 20.48 0.05
N ILE A 346 13.91 19.38 -0.42
CA ILE A 346 13.76 19.05 -1.85
C ILE A 346 12.32 19.29 -2.33
N LYS A 347 11.53 20.07 -1.57
CA LYS A 347 10.13 20.36 -1.90
C LYS A 347 9.98 21.21 -3.16
N ASP A 348 10.91 22.12 -3.38
CA ASP A 348 11.02 22.90 -4.60
C ASP A 348 11.87 22.15 -5.65
N LEU A 349 11.22 21.18 -6.28
CA LEU A 349 11.85 20.36 -7.32
C LEU A 349 12.21 21.15 -8.57
N ARG A 350 11.49 22.25 -8.85
CA ARG A 350 11.76 23.04 -10.04
C ARG A 350 13.12 23.72 -9.91
N THR A 351 13.35 24.45 -8.82
CA THR A 351 14.63 25.14 -8.57
C THR A 351 15.79 24.16 -8.41
N THR A 352 15.55 22.96 -7.88
CA THR A 352 16.60 21.94 -7.76
C THR A 352 16.99 21.32 -9.11
N PHE A 353 16.10 21.35 -10.10
CA PHE A 353 16.32 20.76 -11.43
C PHE A 353 16.85 21.76 -12.46
N GLU A 354 16.48 23.04 -12.35
CA GLU A 354 17.12 24.15 -13.09
C GLU A 354 18.57 24.34 -12.63
#